data_AF-A0A851PCL0-F1
#
_entry.id   AF-A0A851PCL0-F1
#
_cell.length_a   1.000
_cell.length_b   1.000
_cell.length_c   1.000
_cell.angle_alpha   90.00
_cell.angle_beta   90.00
_cell.angle_gamma   90.00
#
_symmetry.space_group_name_H-M   'P 1'
#
loop_
_entity.id
_entity.type
_entity.pdbx_description
1 polymer ?
#
loop_
_entity_poly.entity_id
_entity_poly.type
_entity_poly.pdbx_seq_one_letter_code
_entity_poly.pdbx_strand_id
1 'polypeptide(L)'
;MKTPLVVLLVAVLCVEQAYPFMCYVCQEQESNKNCLTISMCAKEDKYCVTVRDNVGTKPDKPKYLISKMCSPTCPATSQQQTQAYQRVSCCEKPLCNVNGVSSKQGSYGVMSLGVLASITYIFACG
;
A
#
# COMPACT_ATOMS: atom_id res chain seq x y z
N MET A 1 -22.81 38.07 2.25
CA MET A 1 -21.55 37.71 2.95
C MET A 1 -21.25 36.20 2.91
N LYS A 2 -21.59 35.48 1.83
CA LYS A 2 -21.43 34.00 1.72
C LYS A 2 -20.41 33.59 0.64
N THR A 3 -20.08 34.51 -0.25
CA THR A 3 -19.11 34.34 -1.34
C THR A 3 -17.68 34.02 -0.90
N PRO A 4 -17.08 34.63 0.15
CA PRO A 4 -15.68 34.34 0.45
C PRO A 4 -15.49 32.92 1.00
N LEU A 5 -16.48 32.38 1.71
CA LEU A 5 -16.42 31.03 2.27
C LEU A 5 -16.50 29.96 1.18
N VAL A 6 -17.31 30.18 0.15
CA VAL A 6 -17.43 29.27 -1.01
C VAL A 6 -16.14 29.28 -1.83
N VAL A 7 -15.54 30.46 -2.08
CA VAL A 7 -14.25 30.57 -2.78
C VAL A 7 -13.12 29.88 -1.98
N LEU A 8 -13.11 30.04 -0.65
CA LEU A 8 -12.11 29.41 0.20
C LEU A 8 -12.25 27.87 0.20
N LEU A 9 -13.50 27.36 0.20
CA LEU A 9 -13.76 25.92 0.16
C LEU A 9 -13.29 25.28 -1.16
N VAL A 10 -13.55 25.95 -2.29
CA VAL A 10 -13.09 25.49 -3.61
C VAL A 10 -11.57 25.52 -3.69
N ALA A 11 -10.91 26.56 -3.16
CA ALA A 11 -9.45 26.64 -3.14
C ALA A 11 -8.79 25.49 -2.36
N VAL A 12 -9.38 25.05 -1.24
CA VAL A 12 -8.87 23.91 -0.45
C VAL A 12 -9.04 22.57 -1.19
N LEU A 13 -10.10 22.42 -1.99
CA LEU A 13 -10.35 21.20 -2.78
C LEU A 13 -9.47 21.11 -4.05
N CYS A 14 -8.93 22.25 -4.52
CA CYS A 14 -8.01 22.29 -5.65
C CYS A 14 -6.55 21.96 -5.28
N VAL A 15 -6.23 21.81 -3.98
CA VAL A 15 -4.91 21.31 -3.57
C VAL A 15 -4.93 19.80 -3.71
N GLU A 16 -4.31 19.28 -4.78
CA GLU A 16 -4.00 17.86 -4.89
C GLU A 16 -3.16 17.47 -3.66
N GLN A 17 -3.81 16.77 -2.73
CA GLN A 17 -3.13 16.13 -1.62
C GLN A 17 -2.31 14.97 -2.20
N ALA A 18 -1.09 15.27 -2.66
CA ALA A 18 -0.12 14.27 -3.03
C ALA A 18 0.33 13.56 -1.75
N TYR A 19 -0.45 12.58 -1.31
CA TYR A 19 -0.05 11.70 -0.24
C TYR A 19 1.23 10.99 -0.67
N PRO A 20 2.31 11.02 0.15
CA PRO A 20 3.52 10.28 -0.17
C PRO A 20 3.15 8.81 -0.29
N PHE A 21 3.59 8.16 -1.37
CA PHE A 21 3.49 6.71 -1.44
C PHE A 21 4.42 6.11 -0.39
N MET A 22 3.87 5.29 0.51
CA MET A 22 4.61 4.72 1.63
C MET A 22 4.41 3.21 1.67
N CYS A 23 5.43 2.48 2.07
CA CYS A 23 5.39 1.03 2.22
C CYS A 23 6.06 0.60 3.53
N TYR A 24 5.74 -0.60 3.99
CA TYR A 24 6.60 -1.27 4.96
C TYR A 24 7.88 -1.73 4.27
N VAL A 25 9.03 -1.54 4.89
CA VAL A 25 10.35 -1.93 4.40
C VAL A 25 11.10 -2.73 5.46
N CYS A 26 11.83 -3.75 5.05
CA CYS A 26 12.74 -4.50 5.90
C CYS A 26 13.60 -5.41 5.03
N GLN A 27 14.69 -5.91 5.61
CA GLN A 27 15.56 -6.90 4.97
C GLN A 27 15.66 -8.14 5.85
N GLU A 28 15.43 -9.30 5.24
CA GLU A 28 15.70 -10.65 5.78
C GLU A 28 15.19 -10.89 7.21
N GLN A 29 13.92 -10.57 7.46
CA GLN A 29 13.28 -10.79 8.76
C GLN A 29 12.58 -12.16 8.83
N GLU A 30 12.73 -12.87 9.95
CA GLU A 30 12.09 -14.18 10.15
C GLU A 30 10.58 -14.09 10.40
N SER A 31 10.10 -12.91 10.81
CA SER A 31 8.71 -12.67 11.19
C SER A 31 8.21 -11.35 10.63
N ASN A 32 6.96 -11.35 10.16
CA ASN A 32 6.30 -10.14 9.68
C ASN A 32 6.19 -9.06 10.77
N LYS A 33 6.12 -9.44 12.05
CA LYS A 33 6.07 -8.49 13.17
C LYS A 33 7.33 -7.62 13.28
N ASN A 34 8.48 -8.16 12.88
CA ASN A 34 9.76 -7.46 12.87
C ASN A 34 9.99 -6.69 11.56
N CYS A 35 9.04 -6.77 10.62
CA CYS A 35 9.13 -6.23 9.26
C CYS A 35 8.05 -5.17 9.03
N LEU A 36 7.93 -4.22 9.96
CA LEU A 36 6.90 -3.16 9.97
C LEU A 36 7.49 -1.74 10.00
N THR A 37 8.73 -1.56 9.57
CA THR A 37 9.31 -0.22 9.42
C THR A 37 8.65 0.51 8.27
N ILE A 38 8.10 1.69 8.51
CA ILE A 38 7.47 2.51 7.46
C ILE A 38 8.54 3.35 6.78
N SER A 39 8.53 3.38 5.44
CA SER A 39 9.37 4.28 4.65
C SER A 39 8.54 5.02 3.61
N MET A 40 8.92 6.28 3.37
CA MET A 40 8.52 7.01 2.17
C MET A 40 9.23 6.38 0.96
N CYS A 41 8.48 6.14 -0.11
CA CYS A 41 9.00 5.64 -1.36
C CYS A 41 9.42 6.79 -2.29
N ALA A 42 10.23 6.48 -3.31
CA ALA A 42 10.59 7.45 -4.34
C ALA A 42 9.37 7.82 -5.20
N LYS A 43 9.46 8.90 -5.98
CA LYS A 43 8.32 9.38 -6.79
C LYS A 43 7.96 8.40 -7.91
N GLU A 44 8.96 7.70 -8.41
CA GLU A 44 8.88 6.68 -9.43
C GLU A 44 8.32 5.35 -8.90
N ASP A 45 8.34 5.12 -7.57
CA ASP A 45 7.85 3.91 -6.96
C ASP A 45 6.32 3.87 -6.97
N LYS A 46 5.78 2.75 -7.44
CA LYS A 46 4.33 2.51 -7.55
C LYS A 46 3.88 1.26 -6.81
N TYR A 47 4.82 0.44 -6.35
CA TYR A 47 4.56 -0.86 -5.75
C TYR A 47 5.25 -0.99 -4.40
N CYS A 48 4.50 -1.46 -3.41
CA CYS A 48 5.05 -2.11 -2.24
C CYS A 48 5.29 -3.59 -2.58
N VAL A 49 6.55 -4.02 -2.56
CA VAL A 49 6.96 -5.38 -2.86
C VAL A 49 7.24 -6.13 -1.56
N THR A 50 6.76 -7.37 -1.47
CA THR A 50 7.12 -8.32 -0.40
C THR A 50 7.72 -9.55 -1.04
N VAL A 51 8.91 -9.92 -0.58
CA VAL A 51 9.66 -11.09 -1.00
C VAL A 51 9.74 -12.04 0.18
N ARG A 52 9.49 -13.33 -0.07
CA ARG A 52 9.58 -14.40 0.91
C ARG A 52 10.51 -15.49 0.39
N ASP A 53 11.72 -15.49 0.93
CA ASP A 53 12.80 -16.42 0.58
C ASP A 53 12.80 -17.58 1.55
N ASN A 54 12.80 -18.81 1.06
CA ASN A 54 12.71 -19.95 1.95
C ASN A 54 14.06 -20.62 2.03
N VAL A 55 14.68 -20.44 3.20
CA VAL A 55 16.11 -20.71 3.44
C VAL A 55 16.34 -21.98 4.27
N GLY A 56 15.28 -22.64 4.74
CA GLY A 56 15.42 -23.71 5.74
C GLY A 56 14.53 -24.93 5.49
N THR A 57 15.16 -26.09 5.30
CA THR A 57 14.56 -27.42 5.49
C THR A 57 14.93 -28.06 6.85
N LYS A 58 15.86 -27.43 7.60
CA LYS A 58 16.36 -27.92 8.89
C LYS A 58 15.52 -27.39 10.06
N PRO A 59 15.32 -28.17 11.14
CA PRO A 59 14.47 -27.79 12.27
C PRO A 59 14.96 -26.56 13.05
N ASP A 60 16.28 -26.32 13.09
CA ASP A 60 16.88 -25.21 13.87
C ASP A 60 17.04 -23.90 13.08
N LYS A 61 16.53 -23.83 11.84
CA LYS A 61 16.64 -22.63 11.00
C LYS A 61 15.27 -22.04 10.67
N PRO A 62 15.18 -20.72 10.44
CA PRO A 62 13.95 -20.12 9.95
C PRO A 62 13.53 -20.78 8.64
N LYS A 63 12.26 -21.18 8.55
CA LYS A 63 11.70 -21.77 7.34
C LYS A 63 11.76 -20.80 6.16
N TYR A 64 11.69 -19.49 6.45
CA TYR A 64 11.72 -18.42 5.48
C TYR A 64 12.17 -17.09 6.08
N LEU A 65 12.63 -16.20 5.22
CA LEU A 65 12.95 -14.81 5.46
C LEU A 65 12.02 -13.93 4.64
N ILE A 66 11.72 -12.74 5.17
CA ILE A 66 10.85 -11.75 4.56
C ILE A 66 11.67 -10.49 4.30
N SER A 67 11.57 -9.98 3.08
CA SER A 67 12.07 -8.65 2.71
C SER A 67 10.92 -7.83 2.13
N LYS A 68 10.83 -6.56 2.49
CA LYS A 68 9.83 -5.63 1.95
C LYS A 68 10.51 -4.37 1.46
N MET A 69 10.04 -3.81 0.36
CA MET A 69 10.68 -2.67 -0.30
C MET A 69 9.68 -1.88 -1.15
N CYS A 70 10.05 -0.65 -1.49
CA CYS A 70 9.41 0.13 -2.56
C CYS A 70 10.00 -0.26 -3.92
N SER A 71 9.21 -0.20 -4.99
CA SER A 71 9.71 -0.44 -6.34
C SER A 71 8.87 0.28 -7.42
N PRO A 72 9.49 0.73 -8.53
CA PRO A 72 8.77 1.32 -9.66
C PRO A 72 8.00 0.28 -10.49
N THR A 73 8.43 -0.98 -10.43
CA THR A 73 7.84 -2.10 -11.17
C THR A 73 7.62 -3.28 -10.25
N CYS A 74 6.52 -4.01 -10.39
CA CYS A 74 6.41 -5.30 -9.74
C CYS A 74 7.25 -6.33 -10.51
N PRO A 75 8.33 -6.89 -9.93
CA PRO A 75 9.10 -7.91 -10.62
C PRO A 75 8.20 -9.12 -10.87
N ALA A 76 7.95 -9.43 -12.14
CA ALA A 76 7.19 -10.60 -12.52
C ALA A 76 7.96 -11.84 -12.03
N THR A 77 7.30 -12.69 -11.26
CA THR A 77 7.74 -14.06 -11.03
C THR A 77 7.69 -14.80 -12.37
N SER A 78 8.64 -14.52 -13.27
CA SER A 78 8.79 -15.32 -14.47
C SER A 78 9.16 -16.72 -14.03
N GLN A 79 8.28 -17.64 -14.39
CA GLN A 79 8.56 -19.06 -14.38
C GLN A 79 9.93 -19.29 -15.01
N GLN A 80 10.71 -20.20 -14.41
CA GLN A 80 11.99 -20.74 -14.89
C GLN A 80 13.24 -19.90 -14.58
N GLN A 81 13.88 -20.23 -13.46
CA GLN A 81 15.13 -20.99 -13.52
C GLN A 81 15.48 -21.54 -12.12
N THR A 82 15.16 -22.81 -11.90
CA THR A 82 16.06 -23.77 -11.23
C THR A 82 16.70 -23.41 -9.88
N GLN A 83 16.15 -22.48 -9.10
CA GLN A 83 16.54 -22.28 -7.69
C GLN A 83 15.28 -22.10 -6.84
N ALA A 84 15.08 -23.06 -5.95
CA ALA A 84 13.85 -23.28 -5.24
C ALA A 84 13.47 -22.10 -4.32
N TYR A 85 12.16 -21.79 -4.29
CA TYR A 85 11.48 -21.35 -3.09
C TYR A 85 11.60 -19.85 -2.72
N GLN A 86 11.39 -18.95 -3.68
CA GLN A 86 11.11 -17.52 -3.44
C GLN A 86 9.68 -17.16 -3.87
N ARG A 87 8.90 -16.46 -3.03
CA ARG A 87 7.57 -15.91 -3.38
C ARG A 87 7.60 -14.39 -3.35
N VAL A 88 7.11 -13.76 -4.41
CA VAL A 88 6.99 -12.30 -4.52
C VAL A 88 5.51 -11.92 -4.57
N SER A 89 5.13 -10.84 -3.89
CA SER A 89 3.81 -10.20 -3.98
C SER A 89 3.92 -8.68 -4.00
N CYS A 90 3.11 -8.02 -4.81
CA CYS A 90 3.10 -6.57 -4.96
C CYS A 90 1.71 -5.99 -4.70
N CYS A 91 1.65 -4.73 -4.27
CA CYS A 91 0.41 -3.95 -4.16
C CYS A 91 0.69 -2.46 -4.29
N GLU A 92 -0.30 -1.67 -4.73
CA GLU A 92 -0.14 -0.27 -5.14
C GLU A 92 -0.76 0.74 -4.15
N LYS A 93 -1.24 0.28 -2.99
CA LYS A 93 -1.83 1.17 -1.97
C LYS A 93 -0.79 1.51 -0.88
N PRO A 94 -0.81 2.71 -0.29
CA PRO A 94 0.06 3.02 0.83
C PRO A 94 -0.09 1.98 1.95
N LEU A 95 1.04 1.50 2.48
CA LEU A 95 1.12 0.54 3.59
C LEU A 95 0.38 -0.79 3.34
N CYS A 96 0.09 -1.13 2.09
CA CYS A 96 -0.68 -2.32 1.73
C CYS A 96 0.03 -3.65 2.06
N ASN A 97 1.37 -3.61 2.14
CA ASN A 97 2.20 -4.77 2.44
C ASN A 97 2.35 -5.03 3.95
N VAL A 98 1.38 -4.62 4.77
CA VAL A 98 1.37 -4.86 6.23
C VAL A 98 1.40 -6.34 6.57
N ASN A 99 0.73 -7.17 5.78
CA ASN A 99 0.70 -8.61 5.96
C ASN A 99 1.80 -9.26 5.12
N GLY A 100 2.28 -10.43 5.53
CA GLY A 100 3.11 -11.29 4.67
C GLY A 100 2.31 -11.77 3.45
N VAL A 101 2.94 -12.60 2.59
CA VAL A 101 2.30 -13.22 1.42
C VAL A 101 1.13 -14.13 1.85
N SER A 102 0.00 -13.52 2.15
CA SER A 102 -1.28 -14.12 2.51
C SER A 102 -2.33 -13.34 1.75
N SER A 103 -2.65 -13.83 0.55
CA SER A 103 -3.73 -13.35 -0.29
C SER A 103 -5.05 -13.48 0.47
N LYS A 104 -5.67 -12.35 0.84
CA LYS A 104 -7.08 -12.02 0.61
C LYS A 104 -7.25 -10.50 0.73
N GLN A 105 -7.51 -9.88 -0.41
CA GLN A 105 -7.71 -8.45 -0.55
C GLN A 105 -9.07 -8.07 0.04
N GLY A 106 -9.08 -7.48 1.24
CA GLY A 106 -10.27 -6.82 1.80
C GLY A 106 -10.57 -5.55 1.00
N SER A 107 -11.67 -5.57 0.25
CA SER A 107 -12.16 -4.41 -0.50
C SER A 107 -12.74 -3.36 0.47
N TYR A 108 -11.94 -2.37 0.88
CA TYR A 108 -12.41 -1.16 1.58
C TYR A 108 -12.76 -0.05 0.59
N GLY A 109 -13.64 -0.36 -0.36
CA GLY A 109 -13.97 0.51 -1.48
C GLY A 109 -15.38 1.11 -1.41
N VAL A 110 -15.92 1.49 -0.25
CA VAL A 110 -17.23 2.18 -0.20
C VAL A 110 -17.32 3.09 1.04
N MET A 111 -16.83 4.33 0.98
CA MET A 111 -17.23 5.38 1.96
C MET A 111 -17.23 6.81 1.37
N SER A 112 -17.23 7.00 0.05
CA SER A 112 -17.11 8.34 -0.55
C SER A 112 -18.38 8.90 -1.21
N LEU A 113 -19.50 8.17 -1.23
CA LEU A 113 -20.76 8.65 -1.85
C LEU A 113 -21.70 9.41 -0.89
N GLY A 114 -21.45 9.40 0.43
CA GLY A 114 -22.35 10.01 1.41
C GLY A 114 -22.33 11.53 1.46
N VAL A 115 -21.25 12.18 1.02
CA VAL A 115 -21.04 13.64 1.19
C VAL A 115 -21.79 14.46 0.15
N LEU A 116 -21.99 13.93 -1.07
CA LEU A 116 -22.63 14.68 -2.17
C LEU A 116 -24.15 14.84 -1.99
N ALA A 117 -24.82 13.87 -1.36
CA ALA A 117 -26.26 13.91 -1.14
C ALA A 117 -26.69 14.99 -0.12
N SER A 118 -25.83 15.31 0.86
CA SER A 118 -26.13 16.33 1.88
C SER A 118 -26.07 17.75 1.31
N ILE A 119 -25.18 18.00 0.35
CA ILE A 119 -25.00 19.33 -0.25
C ILE A 119 -26.19 19.67 -1.15
N THR A 120 -26.73 18.71 -1.91
CA THR A 120 -27.91 18.94 -2.75
C THR A 120 -29.18 19.22 -1.96
N TYR A 121 -29.32 18.66 -0.75
CA TYR A 121 -30.50 18.88 0.09
C TYR A 121 -30.56 20.32 0.65
N ILE A 122 -29.40 20.90 0.98
CA ILE A 122 -29.32 22.28 1.50
C ILE A 122 -29.64 23.30 0.40
N PHE A 123 -29.28 23.03 -0.86
CA PHE A 123 -29.62 23.89 -2.00
C PHE A 123 -31.07 23.72 -2.50
N ALA A 124 -31.72 22.58 -2.23
CA ALA A 124 -33.10 22.32 -2.66
C ALA A 124 -34.17 22.84 -1.68
N CYS A 125 -33.81 23.12 -0.43
CA CYS A 125 -34.72 23.63 0.61
C CYS A 125 -34.36 25.03 1.13
N GLY A 126 -33.44 25.75 0.49
CA GLY A 126 -33.01 27.10 0.85
C GLY A 126 -33.54 28.18 -0.08
#